data_AF-A0A961TTI5-F1
#
_entry.id   AF-A0A961TTI5-F1
#
_cell.length_a   1.000
_cell.length_b   1.000
_cell.length_c   1.000
_cell.angle_alpha   90.00
_cell.angle_beta   90.00
_cell.angle_gamma   90.00
#
_symmetry.space_group_name_H-M   'P 1'
#
loop_
_entity.id
_entity.type
_entity.pdbx_description
1 polymer ?
#
loop_
_entity_poly.entity_id
_entity_poly.type
_entity_poly.pdbx_seq_one_letter_code
_entity_poly.pdbx_strand_id
1 'polypeptide(L)' 'MPAPTRRANAGKSVIRSRVEHVFADQKFRMGLFIRTVGINRAEMKIGLANLVYNIRCIIYLERISAP' A
#
# COMPACT_ATOMS: atom_id res chain seq x y z
N MET A 1 21.50 -2.39 16.76
CA MET A 1 21.57 -2.65 15.30
C MET A 1 22.88 -2.08 14.75
N PRO A 2 23.69 -2.88 14.02
CA PRO A 2 24.96 -2.42 13.46
C PRO A 2 24.80 -1.14 12.62
N ALA A 3 25.78 -0.24 12.67
CA ALA A 3 25.72 1.04 11.95
C ALA A 3 25.43 0.91 10.44
N PRO A 4 25.99 -0.06 9.70
CA PRO A 4 25.68 -0.26 8.28
C PRO A 4 24.21 -0.59 8.03
N THR A 5 23.66 -1.54 8.82
CA THR A 5 22.27 -1.97 8.71
C THR A 5 21.31 -0.82 9.04
N ARG A 6 21.66 0.01 10.04
CA ARG A 6 20.85 1.17 10.44
C ARG A 6 20.74 2.20 9.32
N ARG A 7 21.86 2.53 8.66
CA ARG A 7 21.89 3.46 7.51
C ARG A 7 21.08 2.94 6.33
N ALA A 8 21.21 1.66 6.00
CA ALA A 8 20.42 1.03 4.94
C ALA A 8 18.90 1.06 5.26
N ASN A 9 18.53 0.79 6.51
CA ASN A 9 17.14 0.84 6.93
C ASN A 9 16.57 2.25 6.94
N ALA A 10 17.36 3.25 7.34
CA ALA A 10 16.96 4.66 7.27
C ALA A 10 16.64 5.04 5.81
N GLY A 11 17.53 4.71 4.86
CA GLY A 11 17.29 4.95 3.44
C GLY A 11 16.02 4.27 2.91
N LYS A 12 15.80 2.99 3.25
CA LYS A 12 14.58 2.25 2.88
C LYS A 12 13.32 2.82 3.55
N SER A 13 13.44 3.31 4.78
CA SER A 13 12.30 3.83 5.54
C SER A 13 11.75 5.14 4.97
N VAL A 14 12.59 5.99 4.38
CA VAL A 14 12.16 7.27 3.76
C VAL A 14 11.12 7.04 2.67
N ILE A 15 11.26 5.98 1.89
CA ILE A 15 10.32 5.63 0.82
C ILE A 15 9.11 4.91 1.40
N ARG A 16 9.36 3.91 2.27
CA ARG A 16 8.30 3.05 2.83
C ARG A 16 7.29 3.83 3.67
N SER A 17 7.72 4.80 4.47
CA SER A 17 6.83 5.58 5.33
C SER A 17 5.77 6.34 4.52
N ARG A 18 6.09 6.76 3.29
CA ARG A 18 5.14 7.47 2.41
C ARG A 18 3.98 6.59 1.96
N VAL A 19 4.19 5.28 1.83
CA VAL A 19 3.19 4.32 1.31
C VAL A 19 2.66 3.36 2.38
N GLU A 20 3.20 3.40 3.59
CA GLU A 20 2.83 2.51 4.69
C GLU A 20 1.33 2.59 5.02
N HIS A 21 0.74 3.79 4.95
CA HIS A 21 -0.69 3.99 5.16
C HIS A 21 -1.56 3.24 4.12
N VAL A 22 -1.11 3.16 2.86
CA VAL A 22 -1.79 2.41 1.80
C VAL A 22 -1.79 0.92 2.14
N PHE A 23 -0.63 0.38 2.51
CA PHE A 23 -0.50 -1.02 2.89
C PHE A 23 -1.28 -1.36 4.17
N ALA A 24 -1.35 -0.44 5.13
CA ALA A 24 -2.15 -0.60 6.33
C ALA A 24 -3.64 -0.71 6.01
N ASP A 25 -4.18 0.17 5.15
CA ASP A 25 -5.59 0.09 4.72
C ASP A 25 -5.88 -1.20 3.95
N GLN A 26 -5.00 -1.55 3.00
CA GLN A 26 -5.13 -2.80 2.23
C GLN A 26 -5.13 -4.03 3.14
N LYS A 27 -4.24 -4.08 4.14
CA LYS A 27 -4.15 -5.25 5.01
C LYS A 27 -5.27 -5.32 6.04
N PHE A 28 -5.63 -4.20 6.65
CA PHE A 28 -6.62 -4.15 7.72
C PHE A 28 -8.04 -4.05 7.17
N ARG A 29 -8.34 -3.05 6.34
CA ARG A 29 -9.70 -2.78 5.85
C ARG A 29 -10.07 -3.61 4.63
N MET A 30 -9.14 -3.88 3.72
CA MET A 30 -9.41 -4.70 2.54
C MET A 30 -9.16 -6.20 2.75
N GLY A 31 -8.56 -6.58 3.89
CA GLY A 31 -8.21 -7.98 4.15
C GLY A 31 -7.29 -8.57 3.10
N LEU A 32 -6.42 -7.75 2.48
CA LEU A 32 -5.62 -8.17 1.34
C LEU A 32 -4.64 -9.29 1.72
N PHE A 33 -4.85 -10.45 1.12
CA PHE A 33 -4.02 -11.63 1.33
C PHE A 33 -3.77 -12.36 0.02
N ILE A 34 -2.50 -12.54 -0.35
CA ILE A 34 -2.10 -13.11 -1.64
C ILE A 34 -1.46 -14.48 -1.40
N ARG A 35 -2.19 -15.55 -1.75
CA ARG A 35 -1.73 -16.94 -1.79
C ARG A 35 -2.30 -17.67 -3.01
N THR A 36 -2.25 -17.00 -4.16
CA THR A 36 -2.77 -17.52 -5.43
C THR A 36 -1.73 -18.33 -6.18
N VAL A 37 -2.16 -19.37 -6.91
CA VAL A 37 -1.28 -20.13 -7.81
C VAL A 37 -1.03 -19.33 -9.09
N GLY A 38 0.24 -19.06 -9.39
CA GLY A 38 0.67 -18.34 -10.59
C GLY A 38 0.77 -16.81 -10.43
N ILE A 39 1.81 -16.24 -11.07
CA ILE A 39 2.17 -14.82 -10.92
C ILE A 39 1.10 -13.89 -11.48
N ASN A 40 0.54 -14.18 -12.66
CA ASN A 40 -0.49 -13.34 -13.28
C ASN A 40 -1.73 -13.17 -12.38
N ARG A 41 -2.09 -14.19 -11.59
CA ARG A 41 -3.22 -14.11 -10.65
C ARG A 41 -2.87 -13.24 -9.44
N ALA A 42 -1.63 -13.33 -8.97
CA ALA A 42 -1.14 -12.49 -7.88
C ALA A 42 -1.09 -11.02 -8.33
N GLU A 43 -0.57 -10.74 -9.52
CA GLU A 43 -0.53 -9.41 -10.13
C GLU A 43 -1.92 -8.82 -10.28
N MET A 44 -2.90 -9.59 -10.80
CA MET A 44 -4.27 -9.11 -10.90
C MET A 44 -4.88 -8.78 -9.53
N LYS A 45 -4.63 -9.60 -8.51
CA LYS A 45 -5.12 -9.34 -7.15
C LYS A 45 -4.52 -8.07 -6.55
N ILE A 46 -3.22 -7.86 -6.75
CA ILE A 46 -2.51 -6.63 -6.33
C ILE A 46 -3.07 -5.41 -7.08
N GLY A 47 -3.20 -5.52 -8.41
CA GLY A 47 -3.71 -4.45 -9.27
C GLY A 47 -5.10 -4.01 -8.87
N LEU A 48 -6.02 -4.94 -8.65
CA LEU A 48 -7.38 -4.64 -8.18
C LEU A 48 -7.39 -3.99 -6.80
N ALA A 49 -6.54 -4.45 -5.87
CA ALA A 49 -6.46 -3.84 -4.55
C ALA A 49 -5.97 -2.39 -4.60
N ASN A 50 -4.96 -2.11 -5.43
CA ASN A 50 -4.47 -0.76 -5.67
C ASN A 50 -5.52 0.12 -6.34
N LEU A 51 -6.24 -0.39 -7.34
CA LEU A 51 -7.30 0.33 -8.03
C LEU A 51 -8.42 0.76 -7.06
N VAL A 52 -8.92 -0.19 -6.26
CA VAL A 52 -9.98 0.07 -5.28
C VAL A 52 -9.52 1.08 -4.22
N TYR A 53 -8.28 0.97 -3.73
CA TYR A 53 -7.73 1.94 -2.80
C TYR A 53 -7.70 3.35 -3.40
N ASN A 54 -7.19 3.50 -4.62
CA ASN A 54 -7.10 4.80 -5.29
C ASN A 54 -8.47 5.43 -5.53
N ILE A 55 -9.47 4.64 -5.96
CA ILE A 55 -10.85 5.13 -6.14
C ILE A 55 -11.42 5.63 -4.81
N ARG A 56 -11.25 4.87 -3.71
CA ARG A 56 -11.70 5.31 -2.38
C ARG A 56 -11.03 6.61 -1.94
N CYS A 57 -9.73 6.74 -2.22
CA CYS A 57 -8.97 7.95 -1.91
C CYS A 57 -9.51 9.16 -2.69
N ILE A 58 -9.77 9.00 -3.99
CA ILE A 58 -10.37 10.06 -4.82
C ILE A 58 -11.72 10.50 -4.25
N ILE A 59 -12.62 9.54 -3.97
CA ILE A 59 -13.94 9.85 -3.38
C ILE A 59 -13.81 10.61 -2.06
N TYR A 60 -12.84 10.24 -1.22
CA TYR A 60 -12.57 10.94 0.04
C TYR A 60 -12.09 12.38 -0.19
N LEU A 61 -11.16 12.59 -1.12
CA LEU A 61 -10.66 13.92 -1.46
C LEU A 61 -11.77 14.80 -2.05
N GLU A 62 -12.62 14.25 -2.92
CA GLU A 62 -13.78 14.96 -3.48
C GLU A 62 -14.76 15.39 -2.38
N ARG A 63 -15.03 14.50 -1.40
CA ARG A 63 -15.92 14.81 -0.27
C ARG A 63 -15.41 15.92 0.63
N ILE A 64 -14.09 16.04 0.82
CA ILE A 64 -13.50 17.11 1.64
C ILE A 64 -13.37 18.40 0.86
N SER A 65 -13.21 18.30 -0.46
CA SER A 65 -13.13 19.46 -1.35
C SER A 65 -14.50 20.08 -1.67
N ALA A 66 -15.59 19.36 -1.39
CA ALA A 66 -16.95 19.85 -1.57
C ALA A 66 -17.23 21.00 -0.57
N PRO A 67 -17.77 22.15 -1.03
CA PRO A 67 -18.04 23.32 -0.19
C PRO A 67 -19.17 23.09 0.82
#